data_AF-A0A0G1TUP5-F1
#
_entry.id   AF-A0A0G1TUP5-F1
#
_cell.length_a   1.000
_cell.length_b   1.000
_cell.length_c   1.000
_cell.angle_alpha   90.00
_cell.angle_beta   90.00
_cell.angle_gamma   90.00
#
_symmetry.space_group_name_H-M   'P 1'
#
loop_
_entity.id
_entity.type
_entity.pdbx_description
1 polymer ?
#
loop_
_entity_poly.entity_id
_entity_poly.type
_entity_poly.pdbx_seq_one_letter_code
_entity_poly.pdbx_strand_id
1 'polypeptide(L)'
;MWKMFSLLKKIHDKAEEYKGKRLLVLLSVIFVAFSILGILLGYFIGNNPQQDGGKTATANKLTVLESYYEGKITYVDPNYYPNDKITYFLADGEGNEVILLKALDQKLEVSEGHFAKVYGKITKTKDNSKDVLLVDKVVISSPQ
;
A
#
# COMPACT_ATOMS: atom_id res chain seq x y z
N MET A 1 -0.23 -30.10 36.92
CA MET A 1 -0.45 -28.72 37.44
C MET A 1 0.58 -28.29 38.49
N TRP A 2 0.92 -29.13 39.48
CA TRP A 2 1.85 -28.81 40.58
C TRP A 2 3.32 -28.52 40.17
N LYS A 3 3.78 -29.12 39.06
CA LYS A 3 5.14 -28.94 38.52
C LYS A 3 5.37 -27.55 37.90
N MET A 4 4.31 -26.88 37.45
CA MET A 4 4.41 -25.54 36.84
C MET A 4 4.55 -24.45 37.90
N PHE A 5 3.87 -24.62 39.03
CA PHE A 5 3.91 -23.67 40.16
C PHE A 5 5.30 -23.64 40.82
N SER A 6 5.99 -24.78 40.89
CA SER A 6 7.34 -24.86 41.44
C SER A 6 8.41 -24.24 40.53
N LEU A 7 8.18 -24.19 39.21
CA LEU A 7 9.05 -23.47 38.27
C LEU A 7 8.86 -21.96 38.38
N LEU A 8 7.61 -21.50 38.45
CA LEU A 8 7.31 -20.07 38.65
C LEU A 8 7.90 -19.56 39.97
N LYS A 9 7.77 -20.33 41.05
CA LYS A 9 8.35 -19.96 42.35
C LYS A 9 9.87 -19.85 42.30
N LYS A 10 10.55 -20.80 41.63
CA LYS A 10 12.01 -20.74 41.43
C LYS A 10 12.45 -19.54 40.60
N ILE A 11 11.65 -19.14 39.61
CA ILE A 11 11.93 -17.95 38.79
C ILE A 11 11.74 -16.68 39.62
N HIS A 12 10.68 -16.60 40.42
CA HIS A 12 10.42 -15.49 41.33
C HIS A 12 11.54 -15.32 42.36
N ASP A 13 11.90 -16.41 43.04
CA ASP A 13 12.94 -16.40 44.08
C ASP A 13 14.32 -16.04 43.48
N LYS A 14 14.62 -16.51 42.26
CA LYS A 14 15.81 -16.07 41.51
C LYS A 14 15.74 -14.60 41.09
N ALA A 15 14.59 -14.12 40.64
CA ALA A 15 14.43 -12.72 40.24
C ALA A 15 14.65 -11.78 41.43
N GLU A 16 14.29 -12.22 42.64
CA GLU A 16 14.50 -11.46 43.87
C GLU A 16 15.99 -11.37 44.30
N GLU A 17 16.82 -12.31 43.85
CA GLU A 17 18.29 -12.29 44.01
C GLU A 17 18.96 -11.21 43.14
N TYR A 18 18.35 -10.86 42.01
CA TYR A 18 18.80 -9.77 41.13
C TYR A 18 18.20 -8.43 41.56
N LYS A 19 18.51 -7.93 42.76
CA LYS A 19 18.11 -6.58 43.21
C LYS A 19 19.14 -5.50 42.85
N GLY A 20 18.67 -4.36 42.35
CA GLY A 20 19.45 -3.12 42.17
C GLY A 20 20.23 -3.02 40.85
N LYS A 21 21.50 -2.59 40.90
CA LYS A 21 22.34 -2.24 39.73
C LYS A 21 22.52 -3.38 38.73
N ARG A 22 22.58 -4.64 39.20
CA ARG A 22 22.73 -5.82 38.33
C ARG A 22 21.50 -6.07 37.47
N LEU A 23 20.30 -5.76 37.98
CA LEU A 23 19.06 -5.85 37.20
C LEU A 23 19.03 -4.81 36.09
N LEU A 24 19.46 -3.58 36.40
CA LEU A 24 19.57 -2.51 35.41
C LEU A 24 20.62 -2.81 34.33
N VAL A 25 21.75 -3.41 34.71
CA VAL A 25 22.76 -3.87 33.75
C VAL A 25 22.20 -5.00 32.88
N LEU A 26 21.53 -6.00 33.47
CA LEU A 26 20.91 -7.09 32.73
C LEU A 26 19.86 -6.57 31.74
N LEU A 27 19.00 -5.64 32.19
CA LEU A 27 17.98 -5.02 31.36
C LEU A 27 18.60 -4.23 30.20
N SER A 28 19.67 -3.47 30.46
CA SER A 28 20.40 -2.72 29.44
C SER A 28 21.04 -3.65 28.40
N VAL A 29 21.66 -4.74 28.83
CA VAL A 29 22.26 -5.74 27.93
C VAL A 29 21.19 -6.40 27.06
N ILE A 30 20.06 -6.77 27.65
CA ILE A 30 18.91 -7.33 26.92
C ILE A 30 18.39 -6.32 25.90
N PHE A 31 18.21 -5.06 26.29
CA PHE A 31 17.74 -3.99 25.41
C PHE A 31 18.65 -3.82 24.20
N VAL A 32 19.97 -3.71 24.40
CA VAL A 32 20.95 -3.58 23.32
C VAL A 32 20.92 -4.80 22.38
N ALA A 33 20.82 -6.02 22.93
CA ALA A 33 20.72 -7.23 22.13
C ALA A 33 19.47 -7.22 21.24
N PHE A 34 18.30 -6.87 21.78
CA PHE A 34 17.06 -6.78 21.01
C PHE A 34 17.06 -5.62 20.01
N SER A 35 17.71 -4.49 20.30
CA SER A 35 17.87 -3.40 19.33
C SER A 35 18.67 -3.84 18.11
N ILE A 36 19.78 -4.57 18.30
CA ILE A 36 20.61 -5.09 17.20
C ILE A 36 19.82 -6.11 16.38
N LEU A 37 19.10 -7.03 17.03
CA LEU A 37 18.22 -7.99 16.36
C LEU A 37 17.10 -7.30 15.58
N GLY A 38 16.48 -6.27 16.15
CA GLY A 38 15.44 -5.48 15.48
C GLY A 38 15.97 -4.76 14.24
N ILE A 39 17.17 -4.19 14.32
CA ILE A 39 17.83 -3.55 13.17
C ILE A 39 18.15 -4.59 12.09
N LEU A 40 18.70 -5.75 12.45
CA LEU A 40 18.99 -6.84 11.50
C LEU A 40 17.74 -7.34 10.80
N LEU A 41 16.66 -7.59 11.54
CA LEU A 41 15.36 -7.98 10.96
C LEU A 41 14.78 -6.85 10.10
N GLY A 42 14.94 -5.59 10.52
CA GLY A 42 14.55 -4.42 9.75
C GLY A 42 15.28 -4.30 8.42
N TYR A 43 16.58 -4.59 8.36
CA TYR A 43 17.35 -4.66 7.11
C TYR A 43 16.89 -5.81 6.20
N PHE A 44 16.52 -6.96 6.76
CA PHE A 44 15.97 -8.07 5.97
C PHE A 44 14.57 -7.78 5.42
N ILE A 45 13.72 -7.07 6.16
CA ILE A 45 12.37 -6.68 5.72
C ILE A 45 12.43 -5.49 4.75
N GLY A 46 13.36 -4.55 4.95
CA GLY A 46 13.52 -3.33 4.14
C GLY A 46 14.04 -3.58 2.72
N ASN A 47 14.57 -4.77 2.42
CA ASN A 47 15.06 -5.12 1.09
C ASN A 47 14.03 -5.88 0.23
N ASN A 48 12.82 -6.09 0.73
CA ASN A 48 11.70 -6.64 -0.04
C ASN A 48 10.68 -5.52 -0.31
N PRO A 49 10.54 -5.02 -1.55
CA PRO A 49 9.49 -4.07 -1.89
C PRO A 49 8.13 -4.79 -2.03
N GLN A 50 7.65 -5.39 -0.94
CA GLN A 50 6.26 -5.78 -0.77
C GLN A 50 6.03 -6.31 0.65
N GLN A 51 5.47 -5.45 1.50
CA GLN A 51 4.30 -5.79 2.32
C GLN A 51 3.87 -4.53 3.10
N ASP A 52 2.79 -3.92 2.61
CA ASP A 52 1.91 -3.08 3.42
C ASP A 52 1.41 -3.90 4.62
N GLY A 53 1.65 -3.40 5.81
CA GLY A 53 1.32 -4.10 7.04
C GLY A 53 1.49 -3.22 8.27
N GLY A 54 0.65 -2.19 8.41
CA GLY A 54 0.58 -1.43 9.66
C GLY A 54 -0.16 -0.12 9.53
N LYS A 55 -1.47 -0.13 9.83
CA LYS A 55 -2.24 1.09 10.08
C LYS A 55 -1.63 1.85 11.26
N THR A 56 -0.82 2.87 10.97
CA THR A 56 -0.65 4.02 11.87
C THR A 56 -1.19 5.24 11.16
N ALA A 57 -2.28 5.76 11.71
CA ALA A 57 -2.85 7.05 11.36
C ALA A 57 -1.83 8.15 11.73
N THR A 58 -0.89 8.39 10.84
CA THR A 58 -0.14 9.64 10.80
C THR A 58 -0.32 10.15 9.38
N ALA A 59 -1.04 11.26 9.27
CA ALA A 59 -1.21 12.01 8.04
C ALA A 59 0.15 12.57 7.58
N ASN A 60 0.99 11.71 7.02
CA ASN A 60 2.00 12.11 6.07
C ASN A 60 1.47 11.66 4.73
N LYS A 61 0.84 12.61 4.03
CA LYS A 61 0.67 12.59 2.58
C LYS A 61 2.06 12.41 2.00
N LEU A 62 2.49 11.16 1.85
CA LEU A 62 3.39 10.78 0.79
C LEU A 62 2.65 11.23 -0.45
N THR A 63 3.06 12.38 -0.97
CA THR A 63 2.76 12.76 -2.34
C THR A 63 3.54 11.77 -3.20
N VAL A 64 3.09 10.51 -3.22
CA VAL A 64 3.16 9.71 -4.43
C VAL A 64 2.61 10.67 -5.47
N LEU A 65 3.44 11.01 -6.44
CA LEU A 65 3.01 11.82 -7.57
C LEU A 65 1.92 10.99 -8.28
N GLU A 66 0.69 11.03 -7.79
CA GLU A 66 -0.46 10.40 -8.44
C GLU A 66 -0.58 11.14 -9.77
N SER A 67 -0.14 10.49 -10.84
CA SER A 67 -0.40 10.95 -12.20
C SER A 67 -1.91 11.05 -12.34
N TYR A 68 -2.38 12.23 -12.74
CA TYR A 68 -3.79 12.45 -13.03
C TYR A 68 -3.96 12.92 -14.46
N TYR A 69 -5.10 12.55 -15.03
CA TYR A 69 -5.54 12.97 -16.34
C TYR A 69 -6.97 13.50 -16.24
N GLU A 70 -7.31 14.46 -17.10
CA GLU A 70 -8.63 15.09 -17.12
C GLU A 70 -9.32 14.86 -18.46
N GLY A 71 -10.60 14.51 -18.41
CA GLY A 71 -11.37 14.20 -19.61
C GLY A 71 -12.66 13.46 -19.30
N LYS A 72 -13.40 13.10 -20.34
CA LYS A 72 -14.64 12.34 -20.27
C LYS A 72 -14.35 10.85 -20.24
N ILE A 73 -14.82 10.16 -19.21
CA ILE A 73 -14.73 8.70 -19.12
C ILE A 73 -15.66 8.09 -20.17
N THR A 74 -15.10 7.34 -21.10
CA THR A 74 -15.81 6.80 -22.26
C THR A 74 -15.57 5.30 -22.36
N TYR A 75 -16.63 4.55 -22.64
CA TYR A 75 -16.56 3.11 -22.86
C TYR A 75 -15.79 2.78 -24.15
N VAL A 76 -14.97 1.73 -24.10
CA VAL A 76 -14.37 1.09 -25.28
C VAL A 76 -14.75 -0.38 -25.29
N ASP A 77 -15.03 -0.90 -26.48
CA ASP A 77 -15.38 -2.30 -26.66
C ASP A 77 -14.24 -3.22 -26.16
N PRO A 78 -14.51 -4.17 -25.23
CA PRO A 78 -13.53 -5.12 -24.72
C PRO A 78 -12.79 -5.91 -25.82
N ASN A 79 -13.39 -6.06 -27.00
CA ASN A 79 -12.79 -6.75 -28.14
C ASN A 79 -11.54 -6.05 -28.69
N TYR A 80 -11.35 -4.76 -28.42
CA TYR A 80 -10.12 -4.05 -28.78
C TYR A 80 -8.94 -4.44 -27.88
N TYR A 81 -9.20 -4.79 -26.62
CA TYR A 81 -8.18 -5.13 -25.61
C TYR A 81 -8.55 -6.40 -24.83
N PRO A 82 -8.77 -7.54 -25.52
CA PRO A 82 -9.39 -8.74 -24.92
C PRO A 82 -8.51 -9.37 -23.83
N ASN A 83 -7.20 -9.21 -23.93
CA ASN A 83 -6.24 -9.75 -22.97
C ASN A 83 -6.10 -8.89 -21.72
N ASP A 84 -6.37 -7.58 -21.82
CA ASP A 84 -6.14 -6.61 -20.76
C ASP A 84 -7.37 -6.30 -19.93
N LYS A 85 -8.57 -6.67 -20.42
CA LYS A 85 -9.87 -6.34 -19.82
C LYS A 85 -10.04 -4.83 -19.62
N ILE A 86 -9.60 -4.06 -20.61
CA ILE A 86 -9.76 -2.60 -20.63
C ILE A 86 -11.07 -2.30 -21.34
N THR A 87 -11.95 -1.57 -20.67
CA THR A 87 -13.29 -1.24 -21.17
C THR A 87 -13.59 0.26 -21.12
N TYR A 88 -12.61 1.07 -20.69
CA TYR A 88 -12.75 2.51 -20.61
C TYR A 88 -11.49 3.23 -21.06
N PHE A 89 -11.67 4.44 -21.60
CA PHE A 89 -10.60 5.40 -21.85
C PHE A 89 -11.07 6.80 -21.46
N LEU A 90 -10.12 7.71 -21.34
CA LEU A 90 -10.36 9.10 -21.05
C LEU A 90 -10.29 9.88 -22.37
N ALA A 91 -11.36 10.60 -22.71
CA ALA A 91 -11.43 11.43 -23.91
C ALA A 91 -11.23 12.91 -23.56
N ASP A 92 -10.49 13.66 -24.36
CA ASP A 92 -10.39 15.12 -24.20
C ASP A 92 -11.70 15.84 -24.60
N GLY A 93 -11.70 17.18 -24.56
CA GLY A 93 -12.86 17.98 -24.97
C GLY A 93 -13.22 17.88 -26.46
N GLU A 94 -12.31 17.38 -27.29
CA GLU A 94 -12.51 17.18 -28.74
C GLU A 94 -12.91 15.73 -29.06
N GLY A 95 -12.83 14.82 -28.09
CA GLY A 95 -13.15 13.41 -28.22
C GLY A 95 -11.95 12.51 -28.54
N ASN A 96 -10.72 13.03 -28.50
CA ASN A 96 -9.52 12.23 -28.75
C ASN A 96 -9.16 11.39 -27.51
N GLU A 97 -8.60 10.19 -27.73
CA GLU A 97 -8.11 9.31 -26.66
C GLU A 97 -6.89 9.95 -25.96
N VAL A 98 -7.04 10.25 -24.67
CA VAL A 98 -5.95 10.74 -23.80
C VAL A 98 -5.18 9.56 -23.20
N ILE A 99 -5.89 8.62 -22.59
CA ILE A 99 -5.29 7.43 -21.95
C ILE A 99 -6.32 6.32 -21.72
N LEU A 100 -5.87 5.07 -21.79
CA LEU A 100 -6.69 3.91 -21.40
C LEU A 100 -6.85 3.83 -19.89
N LEU A 101 -8.02 3.38 -19.43
CA LEU A 101 -8.35 3.29 -18.02
C LEU A 101 -8.64 1.85 -17.62
N LYS A 102 -8.11 1.46 -16.45
CA LYS A 102 -8.41 0.17 -15.85
C LYS A 102 -8.68 0.34 -14.36
N ALA A 103 -9.75 -0.26 -13.87
CA ALA A 103 -10.07 -0.30 -12.45
C ALA A 103 -10.27 -1.76 -12.00
N LEU A 104 -10.03 -2.01 -10.71
CA LEU A 104 -10.31 -3.31 -10.09
C LEU A 104 -11.74 -3.39 -9.53
N ASP A 105 -12.44 -2.26 -9.49
CA ASP A 105 -13.80 -2.10 -8.99
C ASP A 105 -14.67 -1.36 -10.03
N GLN A 106 -15.93 -1.09 -9.67
CA GLN A 106 -16.95 -0.53 -10.55
C GLN A 106 -16.88 1.00 -10.70
N LYS A 107 -15.84 1.68 -10.21
CA LYS A 107 -15.81 3.14 -10.20
C LYS A 107 -15.87 3.78 -11.58
N LEU A 108 -15.31 3.11 -12.59
CA LEU A 108 -15.35 3.59 -13.98
C LEU A 108 -16.72 3.40 -14.62
N GLU A 109 -17.41 2.32 -14.30
CA GLU A 109 -18.78 2.06 -14.75
C GLU A 109 -19.75 3.12 -14.20
N VAL A 110 -19.64 3.43 -12.91
CA VAL A 110 -20.48 4.45 -12.26
C VAL A 110 -20.15 5.87 -12.76
N SER A 111 -18.93 6.10 -13.24
CA SER A 111 -18.46 7.43 -13.68
C SER A 111 -18.51 7.62 -15.19
N GLU A 112 -19.02 6.63 -15.94
CA GLU A 112 -19.08 6.68 -17.39
C GLU A 112 -19.90 7.89 -17.87
N GLY A 113 -19.41 8.55 -18.93
CA GLY A 113 -20.07 9.70 -19.54
C GLY A 113 -19.83 11.03 -18.83
N HIS A 114 -19.19 11.02 -17.66
CA HIS A 114 -18.86 12.24 -16.94
C HIS A 114 -17.43 12.72 -17.24
N PHE A 115 -17.24 14.04 -17.21
CA PHE A 115 -15.91 14.64 -17.11
C PHE A 115 -15.37 14.41 -15.70
N ALA A 116 -14.10 14.02 -15.63
CA ALA A 116 -13.47 13.71 -14.36
C ALA A 116 -11.96 13.95 -14.39
N LYS A 117 -11.41 14.22 -13.20
CA LYS A 117 -10.00 14.05 -12.90
C LYS A 117 -9.79 12.63 -12.38
N VAL A 118 -9.01 11.84 -13.11
CA VAL A 118 -8.76 10.43 -12.79
C VAL A 118 -7.32 10.28 -12.34
N TYR A 119 -7.14 9.78 -11.12
CA TYR A 119 -5.85 9.58 -10.47
C TYR A 119 -5.52 8.09 -10.45
N GLY A 120 -4.25 7.78 -10.65
CA GLY A 120 -3.79 6.42 -10.54
C GLY A 120 -2.32 6.27 -10.90
N LYS A 121 -1.94 5.01 -11.14
CA LYS A 121 -0.59 4.64 -11.55
C LYS A 121 -0.56 4.26 -13.02
N ILE A 122 0.37 4.85 -13.78
CA ILE A 122 0.62 4.44 -15.15
C ILE A 122 1.22 3.03 -15.16
N THR A 123 0.62 2.18 -15.96
CA THR A 123 1.02 0.82 -16.27
C THR A 123 1.05 0.67 -17.79
N LYS A 124 1.36 -0.52 -18.29
CA LYS A 124 1.27 -0.82 -19.72
C LYS A 124 0.29 -1.97 -19.95
N THR A 125 -0.25 -2.03 -21.15
CA THR A 125 -0.94 -3.22 -21.67
C THR A 125 -0.02 -4.44 -21.62
N LYS A 126 -0.59 -5.65 -21.64
CA LYS A 126 0.18 -6.92 -21.56
C LYS A 126 1.20 -7.08 -22.68
N ASP A 127 0.94 -6.50 -23.85
CA ASP A 127 1.86 -6.47 -24.99
C ASP A 127 2.89 -5.33 -24.92
N ASN A 128 2.87 -4.53 -23.84
CA ASN A 128 3.66 -3.32 -23.62
C ASN A 128 3.49 -2.20 -24.66
N SER A 129 2.44 -2.24 -25.49
CA SER A 129 2.26 -1.30 -26.60
C SER A 129 1.64 0.04 -26.19
N LYS A 130 0.75 0.07 -25.19
CA LYS A 130 0.02 1.28 -24.77
C LYS A 130 0.12 1.51 -23.27
N ASP A 131 0.07 2.77 -22.88
CA ASP A 131 0.00 3.19 -21.49
C ASP A 131 -1.43 3.09 -20.97
N VAL A 132 -1.57 2.60 -19.74
CA VAL A 132 -2.86 2.35 -19.08
C VAL A 132 -2.81 2.90 -17.67
N LEU A 133 -3.74 3.78 -17.33
CA LEU A 133 -3.89 4.26 -15.97
C LEU A 133 -4.66 3.23 -15.14
N LEU A 134 -3.98 2.59 -14.20
CA LEU A 134 -4.65 1.81 -13.16
C LEU A 134 -5.24 2.78 -12.14
N VAL A 135 -6.56 2.89 -12.15
CA VAL A 135 -7.31 3.94 -11.47
C VAL A 135 -7.45 3.65 -9.98
N ASP A 136 -6.99 4.60 -9.18
CA ASP A 136 -7.16 4.59 -7.73
C ASP A 136 -8.37 5.43 -7.32
N LYS A 137 -8.55 6.60 -7.96
CA LYS A 137 -9.54 7.61 -7.55
C LYS A 137 -10.09 8.38 -8.76
N VAL A 138 -11.40 8.60 -8.76
CA VAL A 138 -12.10 9.39 -9.77
C VAL A 138 -12.77 10.57 -9.06
N VAL A 139 -12.56 11.77 -9.58
CA VAL A 139 -13.22 12.99 -9.09
C VAL A 139 -14.02 13.58 -10.24
N ILE A 140 -15.35 13.46 -10.18
CA ILE A 140 -16.23 14.06 -11.18
C ILE A 140 -16.08 15.58 -11.13
N SER A 141 -15.93 16.18 -12.32
CA SER A 141 -15.77 17.63 -12.48
C SER A 141 -16.56 18.10 -13.69
N SER A 142 -17.01 19.36 -13.66
CA SER A 142 -17.54 20.00 -14.86
C SER A 142 -16.39 20.28 -15.85
N PRO A 143 -16.63 20.18 -17.17
CA PRO A 143 -15.68 20.70 -18.16
C PRO A 143 -15.48 22.21 -17.90
N GLN A 144 -14.22 22.67 -17.99
CA GLN A 144 -13.87 24.10 -17.90
C GLN A 144 -14.08 24.80 -19.24
#